data_AF-A0A197SJ72-F1
#
_entry.id   AF-A0A197SJ72-F1
#
_cell.length_a   1.000
_cell.length_b   1.000
_cell.length_c   1.000
_cell.angle_alpha   90.00
_cell.angle_beta   90.00
_cell.angle_gamma   90.00
#
_symmetry.space_group_name_H-M   'P 1'
#
loop_
_entity.id
_entity.type
_entity.pdbx_description
1 polymer ?
#
loop_
_entity_poly.entity_id
_entity_poly.type
_entity_poly.pdbx_seq_one_letter_code
_entity_poly.pdbx_strand_id
1 'polypeptide(L)'
;MTTFRAGFTLWNMVKAARELTEQASVLERIDAVLRVMGGFGGTYGKGRPLVNALEDVAQDALLHEDFELAQRFQRFAAYAGGELFLDILEMYYDERARRRSEEHMRRMTAMGADRAVAALDVMCRDRPDATAADARDLFLGIALSVGHLGLGTGDGGIQLSSKEMKWLQKYGHMELLLRNLPRPASVEAASRMMSDALEEADAGMLAQLLELKARRVGLEALRTAVEDSASSESTLHACLKNQEWIFGGAYVAELARRQYTPDAILDIPLLRGDGSLHVVELKRANVEHLVIRPSGHLMLGAPVHHAVSQAQNYLRTLDENRPTILADYGVDTRRASATVVIGHPKYVGASITPQELAETLRTYNTHSTRIEVITYGTLLESAARMLALSSALQDTDSAEEPAA
;
A
#
# COMPACT_ATOMS: atom_id res chain seq x y z
N MET A 1 -4.16 -25.69 9.48
CA MET A 1 -5.51 -26.22 9.23
C MET A 1 -6.32 -25.17 8.49
N THR A 2 -6.75 -25.45 7.26
CA THR A 2 -7.55 -24.54 6.43
C THR A 2 -8.93 -24.36 7.08
N THR A 3 -9.25 -23.14 7.49
CA THR A 3 -10.49 -22.85 8.23
C THR A 3 -11.53 -22.31 7.27
N PHE A 4 -12.38 -23.17 6.73
CA PHE A 4 -13.46 -22.76 5.84
C PHE A 4 -14.60 -22.09 6.60
N ARG A 5 -15.15 -21.03 6.01
CA ARG A 5 -16.19 -20.18 6.61
C ARG A 5 -17.43 -20.16 5.73
N ALA A 6 -18.59 -20.15 6.36
CA ALA A 6 -19.88 -19.93 5.73
C ALA A 6 -20.81 -19.36 6.81
N GLY A 7 -21.82 -18.59 6.42
CA GLY A 7 -22.75 -18.03 7.40
C GLY A 7 -23.85 -17.21 6.75
N PHE A 8 -24.81 -16.82 7.59
CA PHE A 8 -26.00 -16.09 7.18
C PHE A 8 -25.69 -14.77 6.46
N THR A 9 -24.69 -14.02 6.93
CA THR A 9 -24.29 -12.75 6.31
C THR A 9 -23.81 -12.95 4.87
N LEU A 10 -22.92 -13.94 4.65
CA LEU A 10 -22.46 -14.27 3.30
C LEU A 10 -23.62 -14.71 2.41
N TRP A 11 -24.56 -15.49 2.96
CA TRP A 11 -25.74 -15.95 2.21
C TRP A 11 -26.61 -14.78 1.75
N ASN A 12 -26.86 -13.80 2.62
CA ASN A 12 -27.60 -12.58 2.26
C ASN A 12 -26.86 -11.76 1.19
N MET A 13 -25.54 -11.65 1.29
CA MET A 13 -24.73 -10.91 0.31
C MET A 13 -24.75 -11.59 -1.07
N VAL A 14 -24.69 -12.93 -1.13
CA VAL A 14 -24.86 -13.70 -2.37
C VAL A 14 -26.25 -13.50 -2.95
N LYS A 15 -27.30 -13.53 -2.11
CA LYS A 15 -28.68 -13.27 -2.55
C LYS A 15 -28.85 -11.86 -3.11
N ALA A 16 -28.28 -10.84 -2.46
CA ALA A 16 -28.31 -9.48 -2.97
C ALA A 16 -27.51 -9.34 -4.28
N ALA A 17 -26.38 -10.05 -4.42
CA ALA A 17 -25.59 -10.04 -5.64
C ALA A 17 -26.32 -10.71 -6.82
N ARG A 18 -27.18 -11.71 -6.56
CA ARG A 18 -28.07 -12.31 -7.57
C ARG A 18 -28.97 -11.29 -8.26
N GLU A 19 -29.41 -10.25 -7.55
CA GLU A 19 -30.31 -9.22 -8.08
C GLU A 19 -29.60 -8.20 -8.99
N LEU A 20 -28.26 -8.27 -9.09
CA LEU A 20 -27.46 -7.32 -9.85
C LEU A 20 -27.14 -7.75 -11.28
N THR A 21 -27.57 -8.94 -11.69
CA THR A 21 -27.28 -9.47 -13.04
C THR A 21 -28.51 -10.09 -13.65
N GLU A 22 -28.66 -9.90 -14.97
CA GLU A 22 -29.71 -10.51 -15.78
C GLU A 22 -29.16 -11.68 -16.64
N GLN A 23 -27.84 -11.93 -16.57
CA GLN A 23 -27.18 -12.96 -17.36
C GLN A 23 -27.58 -14.36 -16.88
N ALA A 24 -28.22 -15.13 -17.76
CA ALA A 24 -28.82 -16.41 -17.40
C ALA A 24 -27.80 -17.45 -16.87
N SER A 25 -26.61 -17.52 -17.45
CA SER A 25 -25.56 -18.45 -17.01
C SER A 25 -25.00 -18.07 -15.63
N VAL A 26 -24.80 -16.77 -15.39
CA VAL A 26 -24.32 -16.25 -14.10
C VAL A 26 -25.38 -16.49 -13.02
N LEU A 27 -26.65 -16.23 -13.32
CA LEU A 27 -27.77 -16.52 -12.41
C LEU A 27 -27.84 -18.00 -12.01
N GLU A 28 -27.67 -18.92 -12.97
CA GLU A 28 -27.66 -20.35 -12.70
C GLU A 28 -26.54 -20.75 -11.72
N ARG A 29 -25.36 -20.17 -11.87
CA ARG A 29 -24.22 -20.40 -10.98
C ARG A 29 -24.42 -19.77 -9.60
N ILE A 30 -25.00 -18.58 -9.52
CA ILE A 30 -25.36 -17.97 -8.23
C ILE A 30 -26.39 -18.84 -7.50
N ASP A 31 -27.37 -19.38 -8.22
CA ASP A 31 -28.33 -20.32 -7.66
C ASP A 31 -27.67 -21.62 -7.21
N ALA A 32 -26.60 -22.07 -7.88
CA ALA A 32 -25.79 -23.20 -7.42
C ALA A 32 -25.06 -22.89 -6.09
N VAL A 33 -24.49 -21.70 -5.93
CA VAL A 33 -23.90 -21.24 -4.66
C VAL A 33 -24.95 -21.27 -3.55
N LEU A 34 -26.14 -20.70 -3.79
CA LEU A 34 -27.22 -20.68 -2.80
C LEU A 34 -27.69 -22.08 -2.41
N ARG A 35 -27.71 -23.03 -3.36
CA ARG A 35 -27.97 -24.46 -3.08
C ARG A 35 -26.89 -25.07 -2.20
N VAL A 36 -25.61 -24.82 -2.50
CA VAL A 36 -24.47 -25.31 -1.69
C VAL A 36 -24.53 -24.74 -0.28
N MET A 37 -24.84 -23.45 -0.13
CA MET A 37 -24.94 -22.81 1.18
C MET A 37 -26.11 -23.36 2.00
N GLY A 38 -27.14 -23.94 1.38
CA GLY A 38 -28.36 -24.34 2.07
C GLY A 38 -29.18 -23.10 2.49
N GLY A 39 -30.47 -23.11 2.19
CA GLY A 39 -31.36 -21.99 2.46
C GLY A 39 -31.52 -21.64 3.94
N PHE A 40 -32.41 -20.66 4.21
CA PHE A 40 -32.70 -20.17 5.56
C PHE A 40 -33.09 -21.32 6.51
N GLY A 41 -32.25 -21.61 7.53
CA GLY A 41 -32.51 -22.61 8.56
C GLY A 41 -31.67 -23.91 8.49
N GLY A 42 -30.79 -24.08 7.51
CA GLY A 42 -29.87 -25.24 7.40
C GLY A 42 -28.46 -25.01 7.97
N THR A 43 -27.71 -26.08 8.22
CA THR A 43 -26.25 -26.00 8.44
C THR A 43 -25.59 -25.55 7.14
N TYR A 44 -25.02 -24.33 7.13
CA TYR A 44 -24.44 -23.79 5.91
C TYR A 44 -23.38 -24.72 5.32
N GLY A 45 -23.55 -25.11 4.05
CA GLY A 45 -22.51 -25.86 3.35
C GLY A 45 -21.22 -25.04 3.34
N LYS A 46 -20.15 -25.61 3.90
CA LYS A 46 -18.83 -24.99 4.04
C LYS A 46 -17.78 -25.91 3.44
N GLY A 47 -16.58 -25.39 3.22
CA GLY A 47 -15.49 -26.18 2.65
C GLY A 47 -15.18 -25.77 1.22
N ARG A 48 -14.30 -26.55 0.59
CA ARG A 48 -13.89 -26.37 -0.80
C ARG A 48 -15.06 -26.30 -1.80
N PRO A 49 -16.18 -27.05 -1.64
CA PRO A 49 -17.31 -26.94 -2.56
C PRO A 49 -17.94 -25.54 -2.61
N LEU A 50 -18.04 -24.85 -1.46
CA LEU A 50 -18.57 -23.47 -1.43
C LEU A 50 -17.61 -22.49 -2.09
N VAL A 51 -16.31 -22.63 -1.81
CA VAL A 51 -15.26 -21.77 -2.39
C VAL A 51 -15.27 -21.91 -3.91
N ASN A 52 -15.23 -23.15 -4.43
CA ASN A 52 -15.26 -23.41 -5.86
C ASN A 52 -16.53 -22.85 -6.52
N ALA A 53 -17.70 -23.04 -5.91
CA ALA A 53 -18.95 -22.50 -6.47
C ALA A 53 -18.95 -20.97 -6.54
N LEU A 54 -18.36 -20.29 -5.56
CA LEU A 54 -18.21 -18.83 -5.57
C LEU A 54 -17.20 -18.36 -6.63
N GLU A 55 -16.09 -19.09 -6.79
CA GLU A 55 -15.08 -18.84 -7.84
C GLU A 55 -15.68 -19.05 -9.25
N ASP A 56 -16.50 -20.08 -9.42
CA ASP A 56 -17.20 -20.38 -10.67
C ASP A 56 -18.13 -19.24 -11.10
N VAL A 57 -18.85 -18.61 -10.15
CA VAL A 57 -19.66 -17.41 -10.44
C VAL A 57 -18.78 -16.26 -10.88
N ALA A 58 -17.67 -16.02 -10.17
CA ALA A 58 -16.76 -14.93 -10.52
C ALA A 58 -16.17 -15.11 -11.93
N GLN A 59 -15.78 -16.34 -12.28
CA GLN A 59 -15.26 -16.67 -13.60
C GLN A 59 -16.31 -16.46 -14.70
N ASP A 60 -17.55 -16.87 -14.48
CA ASP A 60 -18.63 -16.71 -15.46
C ASP A 60 -19.05 -15.24 -15.63
N ALA A 61 -19.03 -14.46 -14.55
CA ALA A 61 -19.23 -13.01 -14.59
C ALA A 61 -18.14 -12.30 -15.39
N LEU A 62 -16.87 -12.71 -15.26
CA LEU A 62 -15.76 -12.18 -16.07
C LEU A 62 -15.94 -12.48 -17.57
N LEU A 63 -16.42 -13.67 -17.93
CA LEU A 63 -16.69 -14.02 -19.33
C LEU A 63 -17.76 -13.12 -19.97
N HIS A 64 -18.63 -12.54 -19.15
CA HIS A 64 -19.66 -11.58 -19.59
C HIS A 64 -19.27 -10.12 -19.30
N GLU A 65 -18.00 -9.86 -18.98
CA GLU A 65 -17.46 -8.52 -18.69
C GLU A 65 -18.11 -7.80 -17.49
N ASP A 66 -18.75 -8.54 -16.57
CA ASP A 66 -19.33 -8.01 -15.33
C ASP A 66 -18.27 -8.02 -14.21
N PHE A 67 -17.32 -7.10 -14.32
CA PHE A 67 -16.14 -7.03 -13.45
C PHE A 67 -16.48 -6.74 -11.98
N GLU A 68 -17.51 -5.94 -11.72
CA GLU A 68 -17.97 -5.61 -10.36
C GLU A 68 -18.55 -6.83 -9.65
N LEU A 69 -19.38 -7.61 -10.37
CA LEU A 69 -19.94 -8.85 -9.84
C LEU A 69 -18.85 -9.91 -9.65
N ALA A 70 -17.92 -10.03 -10.60
CA ALA A 70 -16.78 -10.93 -10.49
C ALA A 70 -15.93 -10.64 -9.25
N GLN A 71 -15.53 -9.38 -9.05
CA GLN A 71 -14.75 -8.96 -7.89
C GLN A 71 -15.51 -9.22 -6.57
N ARG A 72 -16.84 -9.03 -6.59
CA ARG A 72 -17.70 -9.35 -5.44
C ARG A 72 -17.65 -10.82 -5.06
N PHE A 73 -17.81 -11.72 -6.03
CA PHE A 73 -17.77 -13.17 -5.79
C PHE A 73 -16.36 -13.68 -5.46
N GLN A 74 -15.29 -13.06 -5.96
CA GLN A 74 -13.93 -13.34 -5.51
C GLN A 74 -13.72 -13.01 -4.03
N ARG A 75 -14.21 -11.86 -3.55
CA ARG A 75 -14.13 -11.51 -2.13
C ARG A 75 -14.95 -12.49 -1.26
N PHE A 76 -16.09 -12.94 -1.75
CA PHE A 76 -16.89 -13.99 -1.09
C PHE A 76 -16.13 -15.31 -0.98
N ALA A 77 -15.46 -15.74 -2.06
CA ALA A 77 -14.62 -16.94 -2.06
C ALA A 77 -13.45 -16.82 -1.09
N ALA A 78 -12.74 -15.68 -1.07
CA ALA A 78 -11.65 -15.41 -0.14
C ALA A 78 -12.11 -15.46 1.33
N TYR A 79 -13.29 -14.93 1.64
CA TYR A 79 -13.88 -15.09 2.98
C TYR A 79 -14.20 -16.54 3.29
N ALA A 80 -14.84 -17.26 2.37
CA ALA A 80 -15.21 -18.66 2.55
C ALA A 80 -13.99 -19.58 2.69
N GLY A 81 -12.87 -19.25 2.03
CA GLY A 81 -11.57 -19.91 2.14
C GLY A 81 -10.79 -19.57 3.42
N GLY A 82 -11.23 -18.54 4.17
CA GLY A 82 -10.61 -18.11 5.42
C GLY A 82 -9.51 -17.05 5.25
N GLU A 83 -9.28 -16.57 4.02
CA GLU A 83 -8.28 -15.56 3.67
C GLU A 83 -8.77 -14.14 3.99
N LEU A 84 -10.08 -13.90 3.86
CA LEU A 84 -10.72 -12.62 4.20
C LEU A 84 -11.56 -12.73 5.48
N PHE A 85 -11.63 -11.64 6.25
CA PHE A 85 -12.50 -11.55 7.43
C PHE A 85 -13.91 -11.07 7.05
N LEU A 86 -14.93 -11.50 7.81
CA LEU A 86 -16.33 -11.14 7.55
C LEU A 86 -16.54 -9.62 7.57
N ASP A 87 -15.95 -8.94 8.53
CA ASP A 87 -16.08 -7.48 8.70
C ASP A 87 -15.62 -6.70 7.46
N ILE A 88 -14.67 -7.25 6.68
CA ILE A 88 -14.24 -6.64 5.42
C ILE A 88 -15.36 -6.75 4.38
N LEU A 89 -15.99 -7.92 4.24
CA LEU A 89 -17.16 -8.07 3.35
C LEU A 89 -18.32 -7.17 3.78
N GLU A 90 -18.58 -7.09 5.08
CA GLU A 90 -19.61 -6.21 5.65
C GLU A 90 -19.34 -4.74 5.33
N MET A 91 -18.09 -4.29 5.39
CA MET A 91 -17.72 -2.93 4.97
C MET A 91 -18.01 -2.65 3.49
N TYR A 92 -17.76 -3.62 2.60
CA TYR A 92 -17.97 -3.43 1.16
C TYR A 92 -19.44 -3.53 0.75
N TYR A 93 -20.21 -4.44 1.37
CA TYR A 93 -21.50 -4.87 0.82
C TYR A 93 -22.67 -4.78 1.80
N ASP A 94 -22.45 -4.45 3.07
CA ASP A 94 -23.51 -4.16 4.04
C ASP A 94 -23.43 -2.69 4.48
N GLU A 95 -24.29 -1.85 3.91
CA GLU A 95 -24.33 -0.43 4.22
C GLU A 95 -24.61 -0.13 5.71
N ARG A 96 -25.41 -0.98 6.39
CA ARG A 96 -25.70 -0.80 7.82
C ARG A 96 -24.48 -1.18 8.66
N ALA A 97 -23.76 -2.23 8.30
CA ALA A 97 -22.51 -2.59 8.97
C ALA A 97 -21.43 -1.54 8.73
N ARG A 98 -21.29 -1.04 7.50
CA ARG A 98 -20.40 0.07 7.16
C ARG A 98 -20.71 1.32 7.98
N ARG A 99 -21.96 1.78 8.01
CA ARG A 99 -22.37 2.96 8.81
C ARG A 99 -22.10 2.77 10.31
N ARG A 100 -22.37 1.58 10.87
CA ARG A 100 -22.06 1.28 12.28
C ARG A 100 -20.56 1.29 12.56
N SER A 101 -19.75 0.76 11.64
CA SER A 101 -18.30 0.78 11.73
C SER A 101 -17.76 2.21 11.64
N GLU A 102 -18.25 3.01 10.69
CA GLU A 102 -17.92 4.43 10.56
C GLU A 102 -18.32 5.23 11.80
N GLU A 103 -19.52 5.03 12.35
CA GLU A 103 -19.98 5.70 13.57
C GLU A 103 -19.12 5.32 14.78
N HIS A 104 -18.77 4.04 14.91
CA HIS A 104 -17.89 3.57 15.97
C HIS A 104 -16.47 4.13 15.83
N MET A 105 -15.92 4.17 14.61
CA MET A 105 -14.63 4.81 14.35
C MET A 105 -14.66 6.30 14.69
N ARG A 106 -15.69 7.03 14.27
CA ARG A 106 -15.87 8.45 14.62
C ARG A 106 -15.86 8.64 16.14
N ARG A 107 -16.55 7.78 16.89
CA ARG A 107 -16.54 7.82 18.37
C ARG A 107 -15.17 7.50 18.96
N MET A 108 -14.46 6.51 18.43
CA MET A 108 -13.11 6.15 18.89
C MET A 108 -12.10 7.25 18.61
N THR A 109 -12.15 7.85 17.42
CA THR A 109 -11.31 9.00 17.05
C THR A 109 -11.61 10.21 17.92
N ALA A 110 -12.89 10.55 18.12
CA ALA A 110 -13.30 11.65 19.00
C ALA A 110 -12.81 11.43 20.43
N MET A 111 -13.01 10.23 20.99
CA MET A 111 -12.52 9.88 22.32
C MET A 111 -10.99 9.91 22.42
N GLY A 112 -10.28 9.46 21.38
CA GLY A 112 -8.81 9.57 21.32
C GLY A 112 -8.33 11.03 21.31
N ALA A 113 -9.00 11.88 20.53
CA ALA A 113 -8.73 13.31 20.47
C ALA A 113 -9.02 14.00 21.82
N ASP A 114 -10.19 13.76 22.42
CA ASP A 114 -10.55 14.32 23.74
C ASP A 114 -9.52 13.93 24.81
N ARG A 115 -9.01 12.70 24.76
CA ARG A 115 -7.99 12.22 25.70
C ARG A 115 -6.61 12.82 25.43
N ALA A 116 -6.27 13.02 24.16
CA ALA A 116 -5.04 13.71 23.78
C ALA A 116 -5.06 15.15 24.28
N VAL A 117 -6.17 15.87 24.09
CA VAL A 117 -6.36 17.23 24.61
C VAL A 117 -6.25 17.25 26.14
N ALA A 118 -6.96 16.35 26.84
CA ALA A 118 -6.87 16.28 28.30
C ALA A 118 -5.45 15.97 28.81
N ALA A 119 -4.68 15.15 28.10
CA ALA A 119 -3.29 14.86 28.44
C ALA A 119 -2.38 16.08 28.24
N LEU A 120 -2.61 16.85 27.16
CA LEU A 120 -1.91 18.11 26.91
C LEU A 120 -2.27 19.18 27.94
N ASP A 121 -3.55 19.28 28.35
CA ASP A 121 -3.98 20.22 29.40
C ASP A 121 -3.28 19.96 30.73
N VAL A 122 -3.12 18.68 31.10
CA VAL A 122 -2.37 18.28 32.30
C VAL A 122 -0.89 18.62 32.14
N MET A 123 -0.30 18.33 30.98
CA MET A 123 1.09 18.64 30.69
C MET A 123 1.37 20.15 30.76
N CYS A 124 0.53 20.98 30.13
CA CYS A 124 0.67 22.44 30.15
C CYS A 124 0.48 23.02 31.57
N ARG A 125 -0.37 22.39 32.40
CA ARG A 125 -0.58 22.80 33.79
C ARG A 125 0.62 22.47 34.68
N ASP A 126 1.15 21.26 34.55
CA ASP A 126 2.22 20.75 35.41
C ASP A 126 3.61 21.19 34.93
N ARG A 127 3.74 21.51 33.63
CA ARG A 127 4.95 22.00 32.97
C ARG A 127 4.59 23.16 32.03
N PRO A 128 4.50 24.39 32.55
CA PRO A 128 4.16 25.56 31.75
C PRO A 128 5.17 25.90 30.64
N ASP A 129 6.39 25.36 30.74
CA ASP A 129 7.48 25.46 29.78
C ASP A 129 7.52 24.30 28.77
N ALA A 130 6.55 23.38 28.80
CA ALA A 130 6.49 22.25 27.88
C ALA A 130 6.36 22.72 26.41
N THR A 131 7.13 22.06 25.55
CA THR A 131 7.21 22.36 24.12
C THR A 131 6.41 21.35 23.29
N ALA A 132 6.22 21.65 22.00
CA ALA A 132 5.67 20.69 21.05
C ALA A 132 6.49 19.39 20.93
N ALA A 133 7.79 19.42 21.25
CA ALA A 133 8.62 18.22 21.30
C ALA A 133 8.25 17.34 22.51
N ASP A 134 7.95 17.94 23.65
CA ASP A 134 7.51 17.21 24.85
C ASP A 134 6.13 16.56 24.64
N ALA A 135 5.21 17.28 23.98
CA ALA A 135 3.93 16.75 23.55
C ALA A 135 4.10 15.53 22.61
N ARG A 136 4.97 15.66 21.62
CA ARG A 136 5.28 14.57 20.67
C ARG A 136 5.87 13.36 21.39
N ASP A 137 6.82 13.58 22.30
CA ASP A 137 7.49 12.50 23.01
C ASP A 137 6.54 11.81 24.01
N LEU A 138 5.59 12.55 24.61
CA LEU A 138 4.48 12.00 25.38
C LEU A 138 3.61 11.06 24.53
N PHE A 139 3.16 11.52 23.36
CA PHE A 139 2.32 10.70 22.48
C PHE A 139 3.08 9.51 21.88
N LEU A 140 4.37 9.67 21.55
CA LEU A 140 5.22 8.56 21.14
C LEU A 140 5.38 7.55 22.28
N GLY A 141 5.57 8.01 23.51
CA GLY A 141 5.60 7.15 24.70
C GLY A 141 4.30 6.37 24.88
N ILE A 142 3.14 7.02 24.73
CA ILE A 142 1.82 6.38 24.76
C ILE A 142 1.70 5.33 23.65
N ALA A 143 2.07 5.67 22.41
CA ALA A 143 2.01 4.77 21.26
C ALA A 143 2.94 3.56 21.39
N LEU A 144 4.15 3.74 21.94
CA LEU A 144 5.11 2.66 22.19
C LEU A 144 4.70 1.80 23.41
N SER A 145 3.94 2.37 24.35
CA SER A 145 3.39 1.66 25.51
C SER A 145 2.20 0.74 25.17
N VAL A 146 1.67 0.81 23.94
CA VAL A 146 0.62 -0.10 23.46
C VAL A 146 1.04 -1.56 23.55
N GLY A 147 2.34 -1.86 23.42
CA GLY A 147 2.91 -3.21 23.61
C GLY A 147 2.92 -3.72 25.05
N HIS A 148 2.70 -2.84 26.04
CA HIS A 148 2.63 -3.16 27.47
C HIS A 148 1.19 -3.28 27.98
N LEU A 149 0.21 -3.22 27.08
CA LEU A 149 -1.20 -3.45 27.40
C LEU A 149 -1.42 -4.93 27.73
N GLY A 150 -1.68 -5.23 29.00
CA GLY A 150 -2.01 -6.57 29.50
C GLY A 150 -3.47 -6.68 29.96
N LEU A 151 -3.98 -7.91 30.02
CA LEU A 151 -5.28 -8.22 30.63
C LEU A 151 -5.11 -8.27 32.16
N GLY A 152 -5.84 -7.44 32.89
CA GLY A 152 -5.84 -7.44 34.35
C GLY A 152 -6.77 -6.41 34.97
N THR A 153 -7.05 -6.54 36.27
CA THR A 153 -7.87 -5.63 37.09
C THR A 153 -7.04 -4.45 37.61
N GLY A 154 -6.25 -3.82 36.74
CA GLY A 154 -5.40 -2.70 37.13
C GLY A 154 -6.22 -1.46 37.42
N ASP A 155 -5.96 -0.82 38.56
CA ASP A 155 -6.52 0.49 38.91
C ASP A 155 -5.93 1.56 37.99
N GLY A 156 -6.53 1.75 36.80
CA GLY A 156 -6.16 2.83 35.88
C GLY A 156 -6.23 2.55 34.38
N GLY A 157 -6.79 1.42 33.93
CA GLY A 157 -6.90 1.07 32.50
C GLY A 157 -8.33 0.93 31.98
N ILE A 158 -8.56 1.22 30.69
CA ILE A 158 -9.83 0.91 30.01
C ILE A 158 -9.85 -0.58 29.67
N GLN A 159 -10.90 -1.26 30.12
CA GLN A 159 -11.13 -2.66 29.80
C GLN A 159 -11.65 -2.78 28.35
N LEU A 160 -10.77 -3.16 27.44
CA LEU A 160 -11.15 -3.51 26.07
C LEU A 160 -11.53 -4.99 26.00
N SER A 161 -12.67 -5.28 25.38
CA SER A 161 -13.11 -6.62 25.05
C SER A 161 -12.18 -7.27 24.02
N SER A 162 -12.15 -8.61 23.99
CA SER A 162 -11.39 -9.36 22.97
C SER A 162 -11.82 -9.05 21.53
N LYS A 163 -13.02 -8.48 21.35
CA LYS A 163 -13.51 -7.98 20.07
C LYS A 163 -12.77 -6.70 19.67
N GLU A 164 -12.60 -5.74 20.58
CA GLU A 164 -11.94 -4.45 20.35
C GLU A 164 -10.44 -4.60 20.06
N MET A 165 -9.76 -5.57 20.69
CA MET A 165 -8.36 -5.87 20.41
C MET A 165 -8.14 -6.48 19.01
N LYS A 166 -9.04 -7.37 18.57
CA LYS A 166 -9.04 -7.90 17.18
C LYS A 166 -9.32 -6.81 16.14
N TRP A 167 -10.01 -5.75 16.54
CA TRP A 167 -10.22 -4.57 15.69
C TRP A 167 -8.97 -3.68 15.63
N LEU A 168 -8.25 -3.52 16.74
CA LEU A 168 -6.98 -2.78 16.75
C LEU A 168 -5.91 -3.38 15.82
N GLN A 169 -5.84 -4.72 15.75
CA GLN A 169 -4.96 -5.42 14.80
C GLN A 169 -5.34 -5.23 13.33
N LYS A 170 -6.59 -4.84 13.02
CA LYS A 170 -7.08 -4.64 11.64
C LYS A 170 -6.77 -3.25 11.07
N TYR A 171 -6.35 -2.28 11.89
CA TYR A 171 -6.02 -0.92 11.43
C TYR A 171 -4.78 -0.85 10.52
N GLY A 172 -3.95 -1.90 10.45
CA GLY A 172 -2.88 -2.01 9.44
C GLY A 172 -3.38 -2.22 8.00
N HIS A 173 -4.70 -2.35 7.78
CA HIS A 173 -5.31 -2.68 6.49
C HIS A 173 -6.43 -1.71 6.04
N MET A 174 -6.66 -0.60 6.75
CA MET A 174 -7.74 0.34 6.42
C MET A 174 -7.20 1.68 5.95
N GLU A 175 -7.69 2.15 4.80
CA GLU A 175 -7.44 3.49 4.27
C GLU A 175 -8.55 4.44 4.76
N LEU A 176 -8.16 5.56 5.38
CA LEU A 176 -9.08 6.58 5.86
C LEU A 176 -9.39 7.58 4.74
N LEU A 177 -10.62 7.54 4.21
CA LEU A 177 -11.12 8.53 3.26
C LEU A 177 -12.01 9.57 3.98
N LEU A 178 -11.50 10.79 4.14
CA LEU A 178 -12.27 11.93 4.65
C LEU A 178 -13.29 12.36 3.58
N ARG A 179 -14.59 12.22 3.87
CA ARG A 179 -15.68 12.78 3.04
C ARG A 179 -16.62 13.64 3.86
N ASN A 180 -16.83 14.86 3.35
CA ASN A 180 -17.88 15.83 3.69
C ASN A 180 -17.99 16.19 5.18
N LEU A 181 -17.31 17.28 5.56
CA LEU A 181 -17.61 18.01 6.79
C LEU A 181 -19.05 18.59 6.72
N PRO A 182 -19.82 18.54 7.82
CA PRO A 182 -21.16 19.14 7.85
C PRO A 182 -21.06 20.66 7.68
N ARG A 183 -21.71 21.20 6.63
CA ARG A 183 -21.91 22.65 6.47
C ARG A 183 -22.82 23.16 7.61
N PRO A 184 -22.39 24.15 8.41
CA PRO A 184 -23.23 24.69 9.48
C PRO A 184 -24.43 25.47 8.93
N ALA A 185 -25.54 25.35 9.65
CA ALA A 185 -26.79 26.04 9.37
C ALA A 185 -26.67 27.52 9.80
N SER A 186 -26.82 28.42 8.83
CA SER A 186 -26.86 29.90 8.94
C SER A 186 -25.52 30.65 8.92
N VAL A 187 -25.56 31.80 8.23
CA VAL A 187 -24.44 32.69 7.92
C VAL A 187 -23.88 33.38 9.17
N GLU A 188 -24.69 33.62 10.21
CA GLU A 188 -24.23 34.25 11.46
C GLU A 188 -23.48 33.27 12.38
N ALA A 189 -23.85 31.98 12.36
CA ALA A 189 -23.06 30.92 12.98
C ALA A 189 -21.75 30.68 12.20
N ALA A 190 -21.80 30.78 10.87
CA ALA A 190 -20.62 30.74 10.02
C ALA A 190 -19.67 31.93 10.26
N SER A 191 -20.14 33.15 10.52
CA SER A 191 -19.26 34.30 10.77
C SER A 191 -18.57 34.27 12.13
N ARG A 192 -19.24 33.77 13.18
CA ARG A 192 -18.58 33.56 14.49
C ARG A 192 -17.64 32.36 14.50
N MET A 193 -18.00 31.27 13.82
CA MET A 193 -17.08 30.14 13.62
C MET A 193 -15.95 30.48 12.64
N MET A 194 -16.16 31.33 11.62
CA MET A 194 -15.11 31.75 10.69
C MET A 194 -14.08 32.65 11.36
N SER A 195 -14.46 33.46 12.36
CA SER A 195 -13.48 34.29 13.09
C SER A 195 -12.61 33.48 14.06
N ASP A 196 -13.13 32.38 14.62
CA ASP A 196 -12.38 31.53 15.56
C ASP A 196 -11.72 30.31 14.87
N ALA A 197 -12.20 29.89 13.69
CA ALA A 197 -11.65 28.77 12.91
C ALA A 197 -10.69 29.21 11.80
N LEU A 198 -10.41 30.51 11.68
CA LEU A 198 -9.35 31.04 10.80
C LEU A 198 -7.93 30.65 11.26
N GLU A 199 -7.79 29.82 12.31
CA GLU A 199 -6.50 29.32 12.81
C GLU A 199 -6.30 27.79 12.74
N GLU A 200 -7.26 26.96 12.31
CA GLU A 200 -7.09 25.48 12.33
C GLU A 200 -7.21 24.80 10.95
N ALA A 201 -6.15 24.05 10.62
CA ALA A 201 -5.74 23.58 9.29
C ALA A 201 -6.71 22.61 8.56
N ASP A 202 -6.73 22.76 7.23
CA ASP A 202 -7.41 21.92 6.25
C ASP A 202 -7.02 20.44 6.38
N ALA A 203 -7.98 19.55 6.61
CA ALA A 203 -7.75 18.11 6.79
C ALA A 203 -7.15 17.43 5.53
N GLY A 204 -7.41 17.99 4.33
CA GLY A 204 -6.75 17.56 3.10
C GLY A 204 -5.27 17.92 3.08
N MET A 205 -4.94 19.13 3.52
CA MET A 205 -3.57 19.58 3.74
C MET A 205 -2.86 18.73 4.79
N LEU A 206 -3.54 18.38 5.89
CA LEU A 206 -3.00 17.50 6.94
C LEU A 206 -2.65 16.11 6.39
N ALA A 207 -3.53 15.51 5.58
CA ALA A 207 -3.28 14.21 4.96
C ALA A 207 -2.08 14.26 4.00
N GLN A 208 -1.99 15.30 3.18
CA GLN A 208 -0.84 15.51 2.29
C GLN A 208 0.46 15.73 3.07
N LEU A 209 0.43 16.49 4.17
CA LEU A 209 1.58 16.70 5.04
C LEU A 209 2.03 15.40 5.72
N LEU A 210 1.08 14.56 6.17
CA LEU A 210 1.37 13.25 6.75
C LEU A 210 1.99 12.30 5.72
N GLU A 211 1.44 12.26 4.51
CA GLU A 211 2.00 11.47 3.41
C GLU A 211 3.41 11.95 3.05
N LEU A 212 3.59 13.25 2.87
CA LEU A 212 4.89 13.85 2.56
C LEU A 212 5.91 13.59 3.68
N LYS A 213 5.50 13.64 4.94
CA LYS A 213 6.34 13.25 6.09
C LYS A 213 6.69 11.77 6.06
N ALA A 214 5.73 10.89 5.78
CA ALA A 214 5.97 9.45 5.65
C ALA A 214 6.96 9.14 4.52
N ARG A 215 6.82 9.81 3.37
CA ARG A 215 7.75 9.71 2.23
C ARG A 215 9.17 10.18 2.59
N ARG A 216 9.29 11.31 3.33
CA ARG A 216 10.60 11.79 3.83
C ARG A 216 11.25 10.79 4.79
N VAL A 217 10.48 10.21 5.72
CA VAL A 217 10.97 9.18 6.65
C VAL A 217 11.40 7.92 5.89
N GLY A 218 10.61 7.46 4.92
CA GLY A 218 10.93 6.31 4.08
C GLY A 218 12.21 6.53 3.27
N LEU A 219 12.36 7.71 2.67
CA LEU A 219 13.57 8.07 1.91
C LEU A 219 14.82 8.07 2.79
N GLU A 220 14.71 8.55 4.03
CA GLU A 220 15.85 8.61 4.94
C GLU A 220 16.21 7.24 5.54
N ALA A 221 15.22 6.40 5.78
CA ALA A 221 15.44 4.99 6.12
C ALA A 221 16.18 4.27 4.98
N LEU A 222 15.77 4.49 3.72
CA LEU A 222 16.45 3.94 2.56
C LEU A 222 17.87 4.49 2.43
N ARG A 223 18.09 5.80 2.62
CA ARG A 223 19.42 6.40 2.61
C ARG A 223 20.33 5.74 3.65
N THR A 224 19.85 5.58 4.87
CA THR A 224 20.59 4.94 5.97
C THR A 224 20.98 3.50 5.60
N ALA A 225 20.04 2.71 5.06
CA ALA A 225 20.31 1.34 4.62
C ALA A 225 21.29 1.28 3.43
N VAL A 226 21.16 2.17 2.45
CA VAL A 226 22.09 2.28 1.32
C VAL A 226 23.48 2.70 1.79
N GLU A 227 23.57 3.48 2.87
CA GLU A 227 24.82 3.96 3.40
C GLU A 227 25.57 2.94 4.28
N ASP A 228 24.88 1.94 4.79
CA ASP A 228 25.48 0.82 5.51
C ASP A 228 26.07 -0.21 4.54
N SER A 229 27.40 -0.39 4.60
CA SER A 229 28.12 -1.33 3.72
C SER A 229 27.77 -2.80 3.97
N ALA A 230 27.18 -3.11 5.12
CA ALA A 230 26.73 -4.44 5.50
C ALA A 230 25.26 -4.71 5.10
N SER A 231 24.54 -3.70 4.61
CA SER A 231 23.13 -3.84 4.28
C SER A 231 22.88 -4.86 3.16
N SER A 232 21.92 -5.73 3.42
CA SER A 232 21.53 -6.82 2.53
C SER A 232 20.47 -6.38 1.53
N GLU A 233 20.27 -7.16 0.47
CA GLU A 233 19.17 -6.95 -0.48
C GLU A 233 17.80 -7.00 0.21
N SER A 234 17.64 -7.88 1.21
CA SER A 234 16.41 -7.96 2.02
C SER A 234 16.17 -6.69 2.85
N THR A 235 17.24 -6.09 3.40
CA THR A 235 17.17 -4.81 4.12
C THR A 235 16.70 -3.70 3.18
N LEU A 236 17.28 -3.61 1.99
CA LEU A 236 16.94 -2.62 0.97
C LEU A 236 15.52 -2.81 0.45
N HIS A 237 15.10 -4.07 0.23
CA HIS A 237 13.73 -4.44 -0.12
C HIS A 237 12.73 -3.98 0.94
N ALA A 238 13.02 -4.23 2.22
CA ALA A 238 12.15 -3.81 3.32
C ALA A 238 11.99 -2.28 3.40
N CYS A 239 13.03 -1.51 3.08
CA CYS A 239 12.94 -0.05 3.00
C CYS A 239 12.11 0.45 1.82
N LEU A 240 12.10 -0.28 0.70
CA LEU A 240 11.41 0.10 -0.54
C LEU A 240 9.96 -0.39 -0.63
N LYS A 241 9.56 -1.32 0.25
CA LYS A 241 8.21 -1.86 0.28
C LYS A 241 7.18 -0.77 0.54
N ASN A 242 6.12 -0.72 -0.29
CA ASN A 242 5.08 0.32 -0.27
C ASN A 242 5.63 1.75 -0.44
N GLN A 243 6.74 1.91 -1.17
CA GLN A 243 7.33 3.20 -1.50
C GLN A 243 7.42 3.36 -3.03
N GLU A 244 6.39 2.96 -3.78
CA GLU A 244 6.37 2.97 -5.24
C GLU A 244 6.69 4.35 -5.85
N TRP A 245 6.32 5.43 -5.14
CA TRP A 245 6.62 6.81 -5.51
C TRP A 245 8.13 7.09 -5.67
N ILE A 246 9.02 6.33 -4.99
CA ILE A 246 10.48 6.48 -5.10
C ILE A 246 10.96 6.21 -6.53
N PHE A 247 10.24 5.37 -7.27
CA PHE A 247 10.58 5.03 -8.66
C PHE A 247 10.02 6.03 -9.68
N GLY A 248 9.20 7.00 -9.26
CA GLY A 248 8.63 8.02 -10.13
C GLY A 248 7.11 7.97 -10.24
N GLY A 249 6.52 8.99 -10.87
CA GLY A 249 5.06 9.10 -11.08
C GLY A 249 4.48 8.20 -12.18
N ALA A 250 5.27 7.33 -12.80
CA ALA A 250 4.82 6.42 -13.85
C ALA A 250 4.10 5.17 -13.31
N TYR A 251 4.21 4.93 -12.00
CA TYR A 251 3.68 3.75 -11.31
C TYR A 251 2.48 4.13 -10.46
N VAL A 252 1.44 3.32 -10.51
CA VAL A 252 0.17 3.57 -9.81
C VAL A 252 0.02 2.73 -8.55
N ALA A 253 0.74 1.61 -8.45
CA ALA A 253 0.72 0.73 -7.27
C ALA A 253 1.89 -0.28 -7.29
N GLU A 254 2.30 -0.74 -6.11
CA GLU A 254 2.98 -2.02 -5.92
C GLU A 254 1.96 -3.17 -5.88
N LEU A 255 2.19 -4.25 -6.62
CA LEU A 255 1.33 -5.43 -6.63
C LEU A 255 1.66 -6.34 -5.45
N ALA A 256 0.65 -6.72 -4.67
CA ALA A 256 0.84 -7.64 -3.53
C ALA A 256 1.38 -9.02 -3.94
N ARG A 257 1.10 -9.48 -5.16
CA ARG A 257 1.61 -10.75 -5.70
C ARG A 257 2.98 -10.55 -6.35
N ARG A 258 3.95 -11.33 -5.87
CA ARG A 258 5.34 -11.34 -6.37
C ARG A 258 5.68 -12.52 -7.27
N GLN A 259 4.87 -13.58 -7.25
CA GLN A 259 5.09 -14.78 -8.04
C GLN A 259 3.99 -14.91 -9.09
N TYR A 260 4.35 -14.74 -10.36
CA TYR A 260 3.45 -14.88 -11.51
C TYR A 260 3.69 -16.19 -12.27
N THR A 261 4.84 -16.81 -12.05
CA THR A 261 5.21 -18.10 -12.61
C THR A 261 5.86 -18.97 -11.52
N PRO A 262 5.81 -20.31 -11.62
CA PRO A 262 6.36 -21.19 -10.58
C PRO A 262 7.82 -20.91 -10.26
N ASP A 263 8.62 -20.56 -11.26
CA ASP A 263 10.08 -20.50 -11.14
C ASP A 263 10.63 -19.10 -10.84
N ALA A 264 9.78 -18.08 -10.66
CA ALA A 264 10.23 -16.70 -10.49
C ALA A 264 9.44 -15.94 -9.42
N ILE A 265 10.18 -15.45 -8.42
CA ILE A 265 9.69 -14.49 -7.43
C ILE A 265 10.32 -13.14 -7.77
N LEU A 266 9.49 -12.17 -8.10
CA LEU A 266 9.92 -10.80 -8.39
C LEU A 266 10.22 -10.07 -7.09
N ASP A 267 11.19 -9.15 -7.11
CA ASP A 267 11.51 -8.32 -5.95
C ASP A 267 10.40 -7.32 -5.66
N ILE A 268 10.20 -6.34 -6.55
CA ILE A 268 9.09 -5.37 -6.42
C ILE A 268 8.35 -5.30 -7.77
N PRO A 269 7.14 -5.88 -7.86
CA PRO A 269 6.28 -5.76 -9.04
C PRO A 269 5.46 -4.47 -8.95
N LEU A 270 5.71 -3.53 -9.86
CA LEU A 270 4.98 -2.28 -9.98
C LEU A 270 3.97 -2.35 -11.13
N LEU A 271 2.82 -1.70 -10.97
CA LEU A 271 1.84 -1.50 -12.03
C LEU A 271 2.00 -0.10 -12.63
N ARG A 272 2.07 -0.02 -13.96
CA ARG A 272 2.08 1.26 -14.68
C ARG A 272 0.66 1.76 -14.92
N GLY A 273 0.53 3.06 -15.20
CA GLY A 273 -0.77 3.67 -15.54
C GLY A 273 -1.44 3.09 -16.78
N ASP A 274 -0.70 2.42 -17.67
CA ASP A 274 -1.25 1.70 -18.83
C ASP A 274 -1.62 0.23 -18.52
N GLY A 275 -1.54 -0.20 -17.27
CA GLY A 275 -1.84 -1.56 -16.81
C GLY A 275 -0.72 -2.57 -17.04
N SER A 276 0.43 -2.15 -17.58
CA SER A 276 1.56 -3.05 -17.79
C SER A 276 2.39 -3.28 -16.51
N LEU A 277 2.93 -4.49 -16.38
CA LEU A 277 3.82 -4.85 -15.28
C LEU A 277 5.20 -4.17 -15.44
N HIS A 278 5.77 -3.68 -14.35
CA HIS A 278 7.16 -3.27 -14.29
C HIS A 278 7.85 -3.98 -13.12
N VAL A 279 9.02 -4.55 -13.37
CA VAL A 279 9.76 -5.34 -12.39
C VAL A 279 10.94 -4.53 -11.90
N VAL A 280 10.99 -4.23 -10.61
CA VAL A 280 12.23 -3.74 -10.02
C VAL A 280 12.99 -4.94 -9.46
N GLU A 281 14.22 -5.13 -9.94
CA GLU A 281 15.17 -6.12 -9.44
C GLU A 281 16.18 -5.42 -8.54
N LEU A 282 16.30 -5.86 -7.29
CA LEU A 282 17.17 -5.23 -6.30
C LEU A 282 18.47 -6.02 -6.15
N LYS A 283 19.57 -5.28 -6.11
CA LYS A 283 20.88 -5.80 -5.72
C LYS A 283 21.46 -4.96 -4.58
N ARG A 284 22.57 -5.42 -4.00
CA ARG A 284 23.25 -4.69 -2.92
C ARG A 284 23.66 -3.28 -3.36
N ALA A 285 23.65 -2.35 -2.41
CA ALA A 285 24.22 -1.02 -2.59
C ALA A 285 25.75 -1.04 -2.61
N ASN A 286 26.37 -1.88 -1.77
CA ASN A 286 27.82 -2.06 -1.72
C ASN A 286 28.31 -3.01 -2.82
N VAL A 287 28.74 -2.44 -3.94
CA VAL A 287 29.30 -3.16 -5.09
C VAL A 287 30.59 -2.47 -5.53
N GLU A 288 31.73 -2.95 -5.05
CA GLU A 288 33.05 -2.34 -5.28
C GLU A 288 33.41 -2.26 -6.78
N HIS A 289 33.12 -3.35 -7.50
CA HIS A 289 33.39 -3.49 -8.93
C HIS A 289 32.14 -3.23 -9.77
N LEU A 290 31.35 -2.21 -9.43
CA LEU A 290 30.18 -1.80 -10.23
C LEU A 290 30.60 -1.37 -11.63
N VAL A 291 31.70 -0.62 -11.70
CA VAL A 291 32.42 -0.24 -12.93
C VAL A 291 33.84 -0.73 -12.80
N ILE A 292 34.39 -1.23 -13.90
CA ILE A 292 35.76 -1.72 -14.00
C ILE A 292 36.47 -1.04 -15.17
N ARG A 293 37.80 -0.99 -15.12
CA ARG A 293 38.63 -0.41 -16.18
C ARG A 293 39.64 -1.42 -16.76
N PRO A 294 39.20 -2.53 -17.37
CA PRO A 294 40.11 -3.45 -18.03
C PRO A 294 40.75 -2.76 -19.24
N SER A 295 42.08 -2.83 -19.33
CA SER A 295 42.85 -2.27 -20.47
C SER A 295 42.58 -0.79 -20.77
N GLY A 296 42.27 0.02 -19.74
CA GLY A 296 42.11 1.47 -19.85
C GLY A 296 40.69 1.96 -20.19
N HIS A 297 39.78 1.07 -20.59
CA HIS A 297 38.41 1.43 -20.96
C HIS A 297 37.41 1.11 -19.84
N LEU A 298 36.48 2.03 -19.58
CA LEU A 298 35.43 1.85 -18.59
C LEU A 298 34.33 0.92 -19.12
N MET A 299 33.91 -0.03 -18.29
CA MET A 299 32.75 -0.88 -18.54
C MET A 299 32.09 -1.29 -17.22
N LEU A 300 30.85 -1.77 -17.28
CA LEU A 300 30.18 -2.32 -16.10
C LEU A 300 30.81 -3.64 -15.69
N GLY A 301 30.88 -3.89 -14.38
CA GLY A 301 31.38 -5.14 -13.84
C GLY A 301 30.37 -6.29 -13.97
N ALA A 302 30.87 -7.51 -13.75
CA ALA A 302 30.07 -8.74 -13.80
C ALA A 302 28.76 -8.69 -12.98
N PRO A 303 28.71 -8.10 -11.76
CA PRO A 303 27.46 -8.03 -10.98
C PRO A 303 26.30 -7.39 -11.73
N VAL A 304 26.56 -6.37 -12.55
CA VAL A 304 25.51 -5.71 -13.34
C VAL A 304 25.01 -6.63 -14.45
N HIS A 305 25.91 -7.28 -15.18
CA HIS A 305 25.53 -8.22 -16.23
C HIS A 305 24.72 -9.41 -15.70
N HIS A 306 25.05 -9.89 -14.50
CA HIS A 306 24.28 -10.94 -13.83
C HIS A 306 22.88 -10.46 -13.47
N ALA A 307 22.74 -9.27 -12.89
CA ALA A 307 21.45 -8.70 -12.53
C ALA A 307 20.58 -8.43 -13.76
N VAL A 308 21.17 -7.94 -14.85
CA VAL A 308 20.46 -7.75 -16.13
C VAL A 308 20.05 -9.09 -16.73
N SER A 309 20.91 -10.10 -16.73
CA SER A 309 20.57 -11.45 -17.20
C SER A 309 19.41 -12.06 -16.39
N GLN A 310 19.38 -11.79 -15.08
CA GLN A 310 18.28 -12.21 -14.22
C GLN A 310 16.97 -11.52 -14.59
N ALA A 311 16.98 -10.20 -14.79
CA ALA A 311 15.81 -9.45 -15.26
C ALA A 311 15.34 -9.89 -16.66
N GLN A 312 16.27 -10.19 -17.58
CA GLN A 312 15.95 -10.76 -18.89
C GLN A 312 15.22 -12.10 -18.78
N ASN A 313 15.66 -12.97 -17.87
CA ASN A 313 14.99 -14.25 -17.63
C ASN A 313 13.57 -14.05 -17.10
N TYR A 314 13.35 -13.08 -16.20
CA TYR A 314 12.00 -12.74 -15.76
C TYR A 314 11.13 -12.25 -16.91
N LEU A 315 11.59 -11.29 -17.70
CA LEU A 315 10.82 -10.76 -18.83
C LEU A 315 10.48 -11.86 -19.85
N ARG A 316 11.44 -12.74 -20.17
CA ARG A 316 11.19 -13.88 -21.05
C ARG A 316 10.10 -14.80 -20.48
N THR A 317 10.23 -15.19 -19.22
CA THR A 317 9.25 -16.07 -18.56
C THR A 317 7.86 -15.42 -18.48
N LEU A 318 7.78 -14.11 -18.23
CA LEU A 318 6.54 -13.35 -18.22
C LEU A 318 5.90 -13.23 -19.61
N ASP A 319 6.71 -13.10 -20.67
CA ASP A 319 6.24 -13.07 -22.06
C ASP A 319 5.69 -14.45 -22.48
N GLU A 320 6.42 -15.53 -22.18
CA GLU A 320 6.05 -16.91 -22.49
C GLU A 320 4.75 -17.35 -21.80
N ASN A 321 4.52 -16.88 -20.56
CA ASN A 321 3.36 -17.23 -19.75
C ASN A 321 2.25 -16.17 -19.79
N ARG A 322 2.35 -15.18 -20.68
CA ARG A 322 1.43 -14.04 -20.75
C ARG A 322 -0.05 -14.43 -20.77
N PRO A 323 -0.52 -15.38 -21.60
CA PRO A 323 -1.95 -15.72 -21.65
C PRO A 323 -2.47 -16.20 -20.29
N THR A 324 -1.70 -17.06 -19.61
CA THR A 324 -2.01 -17.58 -18.28
C THR A 324 -1.98 -16.49 -17.23
N ILE A 325 -0.94 -15.65 -17.23
CA ILE A 325 -0.80 -14.54 -16.27
C ILE A 325 -1.97 -13.55 -16.41
N LEU A 326 -2.36 -13.23 -17.64
CA LEU A 326 -3.48 -12.33 -17.89
C LEU A 326 -4.82 -12.96 -17.47
N ALA A 327 -5.04 -14.25 -17.76
CA ALA A 327 -6.27 -14.95 -17.40
C ALA A 327 -6.42 -15.14 -15.88
N ASP A 328 -5.35 -15.53 -15.21
CA ASP A 328 -5.38 -15.87 -13.78
C ASP A 328 -5.28 -14.63 -12.89
N TYR A 329 -4.59 -13.57 -13.36
CA TYR A 329 -4.20 -12.44 -12.50
C TYR A 329 -4.58 -11.06 -13.04
N GLY A 330 -5.09 -10.94 -14.27
CA GLY A 330 -5.51 -9.66 -14.84
C GLY A 330 -4.36 -8.67 -15.11
N VAL A 331 -3.11 -9.14 -15.16
CA VAL A 331 -1.92 -8.31 -15.38
C VAL A 331 -1.40 -8.53 -16.81
N ASP A 332 -1.28 -7.47 -17.61
CA ASP A 332 -0.68 -7.59 -18.94
C ASP A 332 0.85 -7.52 -18.87
N THR A 333 1.50 -8.62 -19.22
CA THR A 333 2.97 -8.72 -19.28
C THR A 333 3.52 -8.40 -20.67
N ARG A 334 2.68 -8.13 -21.70
CA ARG A 334 3.14 -7.86 -23.08
C ARG A 334 4.20 -6.76 -23.16
N ARG A 335 4.03 -5.72 -22.33
CA ARG A 335 4.90 -4.55 -22.26
C ARG A 335 5.72 -4.54 -20.98
N ALA A 336 5.90 -5.71 -20.35
CA ALA A 336 6.63 -5.80 -19.12
C ALA A 336 8.05 -5.23 -19.31
N SER A 337 8.51 -4.45 -18.37
CA SER A 337 9.86 -3.87 -18.38
C SER A 337 10.47 -4.04 -17.01
N ALA A 338 11.77 -3.80 -16.88
CA ALA A 338 12.45 -3.92 -15.61
C ALA A 338 13.39 -2.74 -15.34
N THR A 339 13.56 -2.44 -14.06
CA THR A 339 14.62 -1.57 -13.56
C THR A 339 15.47 -2.37 -12.59
N VAL A 340 16.76 -2.47 -12.88
CA VAL A 340 17.75 -3.04 -11.98
C VAL A 340 18.32 -1.92 -11.12
N VAL A 341 18.15 -2.01 -9.81
CA VAL A 341 18.75 -1.08 -8.85
C VAL A 341 19.96 -1.76 -8.21
N ILE A 342 21.15 -1.29 -8.54
CA ILE A 342 22.40 -1.93 -8.11
C ILE A 342 23.50 -0.90 -7.84
N GLY A 343 24.21 -1.11 -6.72
CA GLY A 343 25.38 -0.33 -6.40
C GLY A 343 25.07 1.11 -5.98
N HIS A 344 26.07 1.77 -5.40
CA HIS A 344 26.04 3.19 -5.08
C HIS A 344 27.40 3.82 -5.40
N PRO A 345 27.46 5.03 -5.98
CA PRO A 345 28.72 5.68 -6.37
C PRO A 345 29.78 5.70 -5.26
N LYS A 346 29.35 5.85 -4.01
CA LYS A 346 30.22 5.89 -2.83
C LYS A 346 31.06 4.62 -2.58
N TYR A 347 30.63 3.47 -3.09
CA TYR A 347 31.34 2.19 -2.89
C TYR A 347 32.20 1.81 -4.08
N VAL A 348 32.13 2.56 -5.18
CA VAL A 348 32.94 2.27 -6.36
C VAL A 348 34.40 2.60 -6.06
N GLY A 349 35.32 1.79 -6.60
CA GLY A 349 36.77 1.95 -6.36
C GLY A 349 37.26 3.38 -6.64
N ALA A 350 38.23 3.83 -5.83
CA ALA A 350 38.71 5.23 -5.78
C ALA A 350 39.26 5.81 -7.11
N SER A 351 39.49 4.97 -8.12
CA SER A 351 39.97 5.35 -9.45
C SER A 351 38.86 5.68 -10.47
N ILE A 352 37.59 5.62 -10.06
CA ILE A 352 36.43 5.91 -10.91
C ILE A 352 35.65 7.07 -10.29
N THR A 353 35.47 8.12 -11.07
CA THR A 353 34.69 9.30 -10.64
C THR A 353 33.18 9.04 -10.77
N PRO A 354 32.34 9.76 -10.01
CA PRO A 354 30.88 9.68 -10.17
C PRO A 354 30.40 10.00 -11.59
N GLN A 355 31.08 10.92 -12.29
CA GLN A 355 30.77 11.29 -13.67
C GLN A 355 31.08 10.13 -14.64
N GLU A 356 32.23 9.48 -14.48
CA GLU A 356 32.60 8.31 -15.28
C GLU A 356 31.64 7.14 -15.07
N LEU A 357 31.20 6.91 -13.83
CA LEU A 357 30.16 5.94 -13.53
C LEU A 357 28.85 6.27 -14.25
N ALA A 358 28.39 7.53 -14.16
CA ALA A 358 27.16 7.98 -14.80
C ALA A 358 27.21 7.81 -16.33
N GLU A 359 28.29 8.21 -16.99
CA GLU A 359 28.44 8.05 -18.44
C GLU A 359 28.55 6.57 -18.85
N THR A 360 29.19 5.73 -18.04
CA THR A 360 29.27 4.28 -18.29
C THR A 360 27.88 3.65 -18.23
N LEU A 361 27.08 3.98 -17.21
CA LEU A 361 25.70 3.51 -17.09
C LEU A 361 24.80 4.06 -18.21
N ARG A 362 24.97 5.32 -18.58
CA ARG A 362 24.22 5.94 -19.69
C ARG A 362 24.49 5.22 -21.02
N THR A 363 25.76 4.95 -21.31
CA THR A 363 26.17 4.18 -22.48
C THR A 363 25.60 2.76 -22.45
N TYR A 364 25.62 2.12 -21.28
CA TYR A 364 25.04 0.79 -21.09
C TYR A 364 23.52 0.76 -21.31
N ASN A 365 22.78 1.75 -20.79
CA ASN A 365 21.33 1.79 -20.96
C ASN A 365 20.89 2.13 -22.39
N THR A 366 21.79 2.64 -23.25
CA THR A 366 21.45 3.06 -24.63
C THR A 366 20.97 1.90 -25.52
N HIS A 367 21.38 0.66 -25.23
CA HIS A 367 21.04 -0.51 -26.06
C HIS A 367 20.01 -1.46 -25.42
N SER A 368 19.59 -1.22 -24.17
CA SER A 368 18.63 -2.07 -23.47
C SER A 368 17.21 -1.52 -23.60
N THR A 369 16.38 -2.18 -24.42
CA THR A 369 15.06 -1.65 -24.83
C THR A 369 13.95 -1.83 -23.78
N ARG A 370 14.11 -2.74 -22.81
CA ARG A 370 13.11 -3.02 -21.76
C ARG A 370 13.69 -3.09 -20.35
N ILE A 371 15.01 -2.94 -20.20
CA ILE A 371 15.71 -3.02 -18.91
C ILE A 371 16.53 -1.76 -18.73
N GLU A 372 16.30 -1.07 -17.63
CA GLU A 372 17.09 0.08 -17.21
C GLU A 372 17.96 -0.31 -16.02
N VAL A 373 19.23 0.09 -16.00
CA VAL A 373 20.10 -0.06 -14.82
C VAL A 373 20.32 1.30 -14.18
N ILE A 374 20.01 1.41 -12.89
CA ILE A 374 20.25 2.60 -12.09
C ILE A 374 21.01 2.25 -10.81
N THR A 375 21.66 3.24 -10.21
CA THR A 375 22.26 3.11 -8.87
C THR A 375 21.28 3.56 -7.79
N TYR A 376 21.51 3.12 -6.55
CA TYR A 376 20.79 3.68 -5.41
C TYR A 376 21.02 5.20 -5.27
N GLY A 377 22.18 5.72 -5.68
CA GLY A 377 22.44 7.17 -5.68
C GLY A 377 21.47 7.89 -6.62
N THR A 378 21.32 7.39 -7.85
CA THR A 378 20.37 7.92 -8.84
C THR A 378 18.92 7.83 -8.35
N LEU A 379 18.54 6.73 -7.71
CA LEU A 379 17.21 6.52 -7.15
C LEU A 379 16.92 7.53 -6.03
N LEU A 380 17.82 7.65 -5.05
CA LEU A 380 17.70 8.56 -3.91
C LEU A 380 17.63 10.03 -4.37
N GLU A 381 18.49 10.43 -5.31
CA GLU A 381 18.48 11.77 -5.87
C GLU A 381 17.17 12.09 -6.61
N SER A 382 16.66 11.14 -7.39
CA SER A 382 15.41 11.32 -8.14
C SER A 382 14.20 11.43 -7.20
N ALA A 383 14.14 10.57 -6.18
CA ALA A 383 13.13 10.63 -5.13
C ALA A 383 13.19 11.94 -4.34
N ALA A 384 14.40 12.40 -3.97
CA ALA A 384 14.59 13.67 -3.28
C ALA A 384 14.11 14.87 -4.12
N ARG A 385 14.43 14.88 -5.42
CA ARG A 385 13.94 15.92 -6.35
C ARG A 385 12.42 15.95 -6.45
N MET A 386 11.76 14.79 -6.50
CA MET A 386 10.29 14.71 -6.54
C MET A 386 9.65 15.27 -5.26
N LEU A 387 10.23 14.99 -4.09
CA LEU A 387 9.75 15.55 -2.82
C LEU A 387 9.97 17.07 -2.75
N ALA A 388 11.10 17.57 -3.25
CA ALA A 388 11.38 19.00 -3.32
C ALA A 388 10.36 19.73 -4.21
N LEU A 389 10.05 19.17 -5.40
CA LEU A 389 9.05 19.73 -6.31
C LEU A 389 7.65 19.73 -5.69
N SER A 390 7.27 18.64 -5.01
CA SER A 390 5.98 18.55 -4.32
C SER A 390 5.84 19.56 -3.18
N SER A 391 6.95 19.88 -2.50
CA SER A 391 6.97 20.89 -1.44
C SER A 391 6.86 22.32 -2.02
N ALA A 392 7.55 22.61 -3.13
CA ALA A 392 7.54 23.92 -3.76
C ALA A 392 6.16 24.31 -4.36
N LEU A 393 5.40 23.33 -4.87
CA LEU A 393 4.04 23.56 -5.37
C LEU A 393 3.05 23.91 -4.25
N GLN A 394 3.27 23.40 -3.02
CA GLN A 394 2.44 23.75 -1.85
C GLN A 394 2.70 25.19 -1.38
N ASP A 395 3.94 25.68 -1.50
CA ASP A 395 4.31 27.04 -1.11
C ASP A 395 3.76 28.10 -2.10
N THR A 396 3.60 27.76 -3.39
CA THR A 396 3.07 28.68 -4.41
C THR A 396 1.56 28.85 -4.35
N ASP A 397 0.80 27.78 -4.07
CA ASP A 397 -0.67 27.86 -3.88
C ASP A 397 -1.06 28.64 -2.61
N SER A 398 -0.10 28.82 -1.69
CA SER A 398 -0.28 29.62 -0.47
C SER A 398 -0.04 31.13 -0.69
N ALA A 399 0.52 31.53 -1.83
CA ALA A 399 0.95 32.90 -2.11
C ALA A 399 0.09 33.63 -3.15
N GLU A 400 -0.85 32.95 -3.82
CA GLU A 400 -1.79 33.54 -4.79
C GLU A 400 -3.18 33.82 -4.16
N GLU A 401 -3.24 34.70 -3.15
CA GLU A 401 -4.46 35.51 -2.91
C GLU A 401 -4.17 36.96 -3.36
N PRO A 402 -4.76 37.42 -4.49
CA PRO A 402 -4.56 38.78 -4.95
C PRO A 402 -5.44 39.75 -4.14
N ALA A 403 -4.81 40.83 -3.69
CA ALA A 403 -5.45 42.00 -3.13
C ALA A 403 -6.61 42.49 -4.01
N ALA A 404 -7.80 42.59 -3.41
CA ALA A 404 -8.92 43.37 -3.89
C ALA A 404 -9.44 44.26 -2.77
#